data_AF-A0A6C0B0K5-F1
#
_entry.id   AF-A0A6C0B0K5-F1
#
_cell.length_a   1.000
_cell.length_b   1.000
_cell.length_c   1.000
_cell.angle_alpha   90.00
_cell.angle_beta   90.00
_cell.angle_gamma   90.00
#
_symmetry.space_group_name_H-M   'P 1'
#
loop_
_entity.id
_entity.type
_entity.pdbx_description
1 polymer ?
#
loop_
_entity_poly.entity_id
_entity_poly.type
_entity_poly.pdbx_seq_one_letter_code
_entity_poly.pdbx_strand_id
1 'polypeptide(L)'
;MLSLEKIQQQQQQQTQTQQQIKQNYNHVLDLLQDYMLDKKVLSITSCNKQYTVVHEKNKQQKEEKEGEKMKKEEEKKEVERFFIPKEKDQLFWCYFIIHHGFIKYEYPGTTSFVNEKTEKFKCIDLLRLNKQQLKIKKIKNIKEDVEDELANKQSIGMKTFIALCVASNINIMYIHKYKRFEIIFDETQPIHVVHCIPNKDLSYFNYKYEMNPTKEQIEEYRNTLFSWENVDKPLKAMSAYKLNELQDLCEKFKFDKDTLKQKTKKELYEYLIMNI
;
A
#
# COMPACT_ATOMS: atom_id res chain seq x y z
N MET A 1 15.16 74.47 -29.22
CA MET A 1 13.90 73.97 -28.61
C MET A 1 13.59 72.53 -29.00
N LEU A 2 13.69 72.13 -30.29
CA LEU A 2 13.40 70.76 -30.78
C LEU A 2 14.27 69.61 -30.21
N SER A 3 15.44 69.87 -29.62
CA SER A 3 16.32 68.81 -29.06
C SER A 3 15.95 68.40 -27.63
N LEU A 4 15.45 69.33 -26.82
CA LEU A 4 15.04 69.08 -25.44
C LEU A 4 13.74 68.26 -25.38
N GLU A 5 12.77 68.54 -26.25
CA GLU A 5 11.51 67.78 -26.33
C GLU A 5 11.73 66.31 -26.73
N LYS A 6 12.69 66.03 -27.63
CA LYS A 6 13.03 64.66 -28.02
C LYS A 6 13.69 63.88 -26.89
N ILE A 7 14.56 64.52 -26.11
CA ILE A 7 15.20 63.91 -24.93
C ILE A 7 14.14 63.62 -23.85
N GLN A 8 13.20 64.54 -23.66
CA GLN A 8 12.12 64.40 -22.68
C GLN A 8 11.13 63.28 -23.08
N GLN A 9 10.82 63.14 -24.37
CA GLN A 9 10.02 62.02 -24.89
C GLN A 9 10.73 60.66 -24.76
N GLN A 10 12.05 60.61 -24.99
CA GLN A 10 12.83 59.37 -24.82
C GLN A 10 12.91 58.94 -23.35
N GLN A 11 13.09 59.89 -22.43
CA GLN A 11 13.08 59.61 -20.99
C GLN A 11 11.70 59.18 -20.49
N GLN A 12 10.61 59.78 -21.00
CA GLN A 12 9.25 59.35 -20.68
C GLN A 12 8.95 57.94 -21.20
N GLN A 13 9.37 57.60 -22.43
CA GLN A 13 9.21 56.24 -22.97
C GLN A 13 9.99 55.20 -22.16
N GLN A 14 11.25 55.47 -21.80
CA GLN A 14 12.04 54.56 -20.96
C GLN A 14 11.41 54.35 -19.58
N THR A 15 10.84 55.40 -18.99
CA THR A 15 10.16 55.31 -17.69
C THR A 15 8.87 54.48 -17.78
N GLN A 16 8.09 54.63 -18.86
CA GLN A 16 6.88 53.85 -19.11
C GLN A 16 7.21 52.36 -19.37
N THR A 17 8.28 52.05 -20.10
CA THR A 17 8.72 50.67 -20.32
C THR A 17 9.19 50.01 -19.03
N GLN A 18 9.93 50.71 -18.17
CA GLN A 18 10.32 50.20 -16.85
C GLN A 18 9.12 49.99 -15.91
N GLN A 19 8.10 50.85 -15.98
CA GLN A 19 6.85 50.67 -15.24
C GLN A 19 6.04 49.46 -15.74
N GLN A 20 5.96 49.25 -17.05
CA GLN A 20 5.33 48.05 -17.64
C GLN A 20 6.05 46.76 -17.27
N ILE A 21 7.39 46.75 -17.27
CA ILE A 21 8.18 45.57 -16.85
C ILE A 21 7.94 45.25 -15.37
N LYS A 22 7.88 46.27 -14.49
CA LYS A 22 7.52 46.07 -13.08
C LYS A 22 6.11 45.54 -12.89
N GLN A 23 5.12 46.05 -13.64
CA GLN A 23 3.75 45.55 -13.57
C GLN A 23 3.64 44.09 -14.04
N ASN A 24 4.41 43.70 -15.06
CA ASN A 24 4.41 42.33 -15.57
C ASN A 24 5.09 41.35 -14.59
N TYR A 25 6.15 41.78 -13.90
CA TYR A 25 6.80 40.97 -12.86
C TYR A 25 5.87 40.75 -11.65
N ASN A 26 5.09 41.76 -11.28
CA ASN A 26 4.08 41.65 -10.22
C ASN A 26 2.96 40.67 -10.59
N HIS A 27 2.53 40.63 -11.86
CA HIS A 27 1.52 39.68 -12.32
C HIS A 27 2.01 38.22 -12.21
N VAL A 28 3.30 37.95 -12.45
CA VAL A 28 3.88 36.62 -12.25
C VAL A 28 3.95 36.26 -10.76
N LEU A 29 4.27 37.23 -9.90
CA LEU A 29 4.25 37.06 -8.45
C LEU A 29 2.85 36.78 -7.90
N ASP A 30 1.82 37.46 -8.43
CA ASP A 30 0.42 37.23 -8.06
C ASP A 30 -0.03 35.81 -8.44
N LEU A 31 0.38 35.31 -9.61
CA LEU A 31 0.10 33.92 -10.05
C LEU A 31 0.82 32.86 -9.20
N LEU A 32 1.97 33.20 -8.61
CA LEU A 32 2.73 32.30 -7.75
C LEU A 32 2.29 32.38 -6.27
N GLN A 33 1.53 33.40 -5.90
CA GLN A 33 1.12 33.66 -4.52
C GLN A 33 0.27 32.53 -3.94
N ASP A 34 -0.53 31.87 -4.79
CA ASP A 34 -1.34 30.69 -4.42
C ASP A 34 -0.50 29.44 -4.08
N TYR A 35 0.76 29.41 -4.51
CA TYR A 35 1.71 28.33 -4.25
C TYR A 35 2.80 28.71 -3.23
N MET A 36 2.81 29.96 -2.77
CA MET A 36 3.73 30.39 -1.72
C MET A 36 3.32 29.82 -0.35
N LEU A 37 4.34 29.59 0.48
CA LEU A 37 4.20 29.02 1.82
C LEU A 37 3.63 30.06 2.80
N ASP A 38 2.36 30.42 2.59
CA ASP A 38 1.70 31.51 3.29
C ASP A 38 0.69 30.99 4.33
N LYS A 39 0.25 31.85 5.26
CA LYS A 39 -0.59 31.44 6.41
C LYS A 39 -1.87 30.72 5.98
N LYS A 40 -2.45 31.07 4.82
CA LYS A 40 -3.60 30.37 4.23
C LYS A 40 -3.24 28.94 3.79
N VAL A 41 -2.14 28.74 3.07
CA VAL A 41 -1.68 27.40 2.63
C VAL A 41 -1.32 26.54 3.83
N LEU A 42 -0.64 27.11 4.84
CA LEU A 42 -0.37 26.44 6.11
C LEU A 42 -1.65 26.06 6.88
N SER A 43 -2.71 26.88 6.83
CA SER A 43 -4.00 26.52 7.43
C SER A 43 -4.73 25.41 6.67
N ILE A 44 -4.60 25.34 5.33
CA ILE A 44 -5.15 24.24 4.52
C ILE A 44 -4.39 22.94 4.83
N THR A 45 -3.05 23.00 4.90
CA THR A 45 -2.20 21.86 5.31
C THR A 45 -2.46 21.43 6.76
N SER A 46 -2.77 22.38 7.65
CA SER A 46 -3.15 22.08 9.04
C SER A 46 -4.58 21.57 9.18
N CYS A 47 -5.47 21.86 8.22
CA CYS A 47 -6.80 21.25 8.13
C CYS A 47 -6.71 19.82 7.58
N ASN A 48 -5.73 19.56 6.69
CA ASN A 48 -5.38 18.22 6.20
C ASN A 48 -4.57 17.38 7.21
N LYS A 49 -4.24 17.92 8.40
CA LYS A 49 -3.90 17.11 9.59
C LYS A 49 -5.13 16.41 10.21
N GLN A 50 -6.16 16.14 9.41
CA GLN A 50 -7.11 15.06 9.66
C GLN A 50 -6.60 13.73 9.07
N TYR A 51 -5.32 13.43 9.27
CA TYR A 51 -4.97 12.06 9.62
C TYR A 51 -5.53 11.85 11.02
N THR A 52 -6.28 10.77 11.18
CA THR A 52 -7.12 10.44 12.33
C THR A 52 -6.39 10.58 13.67
N VAL A 53 -6.39 11.78 14.24
CA VAL A 53 -6.25 12.02 15.66
C VAL A 53 -7.65 11.85 16.24
N VAL A 54 -7.93 10.65 16.76
CA VAL A 54 -9.05 10.47 17.68
C VAL A 54 -8.72 11.25 18.94
N HIS A 55 -9.11 12.53 18.98
CA HIS A 55 -9.08 13.31 20.22
C HIS A 55 -10.27 12.91 21.08
N GLU A 56 -9.93 12.07 22.05
CA GLU A 56 -10.48 12.00 23.39
C GLU A 56 -11.27 13.26 23.79
N LYS A 57 -12.59 13.09 23.97
CA LYS A 57 -13.32 13.82 25.00
C LYS A 57 -13.40 12.93 26.23
N ASN A 58 -12.61 13.25 27.26
CA ASN A 58 -13.14 13.59 28.58
C ASN A 58 -12.00 13.75 29.59
N LYS A 59 -11.87 14.99 30.03
CA LYS A 59 -11.10 15.39 31.21
C LYS A 59 -12.01 15.16 32.41
N GLN A 60 -11.67 14.20 33.27
CA GLN A 60 -11.81 14.21 34.74
C GLN A 60 -11.75 12.79 35.32
N GLN A 61 -10.59 12.39 35.82
CA GLN A 61 -10.32 12.07 37.24
C GLN A 61 -9.06 11.21 37.37
N LYS A 62 -8.07 11.79 38.06
CA LYS A 62 -6.97 11.16 38.82
C LYS A 62 -7.55 10.04 39.70
N GLU A 63 -6.92 8.92 40.03
CA GLU A 63 -5.57 8.36 39.98
C GLU A 63 -5.72 6.86 39.56
N GLU A 64 -4.65 6.05 39.53
CA GLU A 64 -4.63 4.59 39.20
C GLU A 64 -4.34 4.15 37.74
N LYS A 65 -3.38 4.74 37.03
CA LYS A 65 -2.98 4.23 35.68
C LYS A 65 -1.48 4.32 35.39
N GLU A 66 -0.68 3.55 36.12
CA GLU A 66 0.73 3.31 35.74
C GLU A 66 0.91 1.99 34.95
N GLY A 67 0.00 1.01 35.10
CA GLY A 67 0.03 -0.24 34.31
C GLY A 67 -0.52 -0.15 32.88
N GLU A 68 -1.40 0.82 32.57
CA GLU A 68 -2.02 0.96 31.23
C GLU A 68 -1.20 1.78 30.23
N LYS A 69 -0.18 2.53 30.69
CA LYS A 69 0.60 3.41 29.81
C LYS A 69 1.51 2.64 28.86
N MET A 70 2.11 1.52 29.29
CA MET A 70 2.99 0.70 28.43
C MET A 70 2.22 0.01 27.28
N LYS A 71 1.01 -0.50 27.52
CA LYS A 71 0.20 -1.15 26.46
C LYS A 71 -0.34 -0.16 25.42
N LYS A 72 -0.72 1.05 25.83
CA LYS A 72 -1.20 2.09 24.91
C LYS A 72 -0.11 2.69 24.02
N GLU A 73 1.16 2.64 24.43
CA GLU A 73 2.28 3.09 23.61
C GLU A 73 2.67 2.07 22.53
N GLU A 74 2.60 0.78 22.83
CA GLU A 74 2.81 -0.29 21.85
C GLU A 74 1.70 -0.31 20.79
N GLU A 75 0.43 -0.19 21.18
CA GLU A 75 -0.70 -0.09 20.25
C GLU A 75 -0.63 1.17 19.36
N LYS A 76 -0.13 2.31 19.87
CA LYS A 76 0.04 3.53 19.06
C LYS A 76 1.14 3.38 18.00
N LYS A 77 2.23 2.67 18.31
CA LYS A 77 3.31 2.39 17.34
C LYS A 77 2.88 1.43 16.24
N GLU A 78 1.99 0.48 16.53
CA GLU A 78 1.44 -0.41 15.50
C GLU A 78 0.55 0.32 14.50
N VAL A 79 -0.23 1.31 14.94
CA VAL A 79 -1.15 2.07 14.05
C VAL A 79 -0.39 2.95 13.05
N GLU A 80 0.82 3.42 13.36
CA GLU A 80 1.65 4.20 12.42
C GLU A 80 2.34 3.34 11.36
N ARG A 81 2.51 2.04 11.60
CA ARG A 81 3.21 1.12 10.69
C ARG A 81 2.33 0.63 9.54
N PHE A 82 1.01 0.64 9.72
CA PHE A 82 0.07 0.08 8.75
C PHE A 82 -0.76 1.16 8.08
N PHE A 83 -0.76 1.15 6.76
CA PHE A 83 -1.63 1.97 5.93
C PHE A 83 -2.80 1.15 5.39
N ILE A 84 -4.02 1.67 5.54
CA ILE A 84 -5.24 1.07 5.00
C ILE A 84 -5.82 2.01 3.95
N PRO A 85 -5.82 1.64 2.66
CA PRO A 85 -6.50 2.41 1.63
C PRO A 85 -8.00 2.55 1.92
N LYS A 86 -8.56 3.72 1.63
CA LYS A 86 -9.99 4.04 1.91
C LYS A 86 -10.92 3.61 0.79
N GLU A 87 -10.35 3.34 -0.37
CA GLU A 87 -11.06 3.02 -1.60
C GLU A 87 -11.57 1.58 -1.59
N LYS A 88 -12.50 1.28 -2.51
CA LYS A 88 -13.08 -0.06 -2.64
C LYS A 88 -12.04 -1.13 -2.96
N ASP A 89 -11.11 -0.82 -3.87
CA ASP A 89 -10.07 -1.74 -4.29
C ASP A 89 -8.77 -1.55 -3.49
N GLN A 90 -8.82 -1.87 -2.21
CA GLN A 90 -7.68 -1.64 -1.32
C GLN A 90 -6.41 -2.34 -1.79
N LEU A 91 -6.53 -3.54 -2.36
CA LEU A 91 -5.37 -4.31 -2.81
C LEU A 91 -4.69 -3.66 -4.03
N PHE A 92 -5.48 -3.09 -4.96
CA PHE A 92 -4.93 -2.31 -6.06
C PHE A 92 -4.20 -1.06 -5.56
N TRP A 93 -4.78 -0.35 -4.58
CA TRP A 93 -4.14 0.84 -4.04
C TRP A 93 -2.87 0.54 -3.24
N CYS A 94 -2.81 -0.61 -2.55
CA CYS A 94 -1.56 -1.12 -1.99
C CYS A 94 -0.49 -1.28 -3.09
N TYR A 95 -0.83 -1.92 -4.23
CA TYR A 95 0.10 -2.03 -5.36
C TYR A 95 0.51 -0.66 -5.92
N PHE A 96 -0.45 0.25 -6.12
CA PHE A 96 -0.20 1.58 -6.65
C PHE A 96 0.80 2.37 -5.78
N ILE A 97 0.62 2.31 -4.46
CA ILE A 97 1.51 2.95 -3.49
C ILE A 97 2.90 2.32 -3.53
N ILE A 98 2.99 1.00 -3.65
CA ILE A 98 4.28 0.31 -3.75
C ILE A 98 5.02 0.70 -5.05
N HIS A 99 4.29 0.81 -6.17
CA HIS A 99 4.88 1.07 -7.48
C HIS A 99 5.20 2.56 -7.73
N HIS A 100 4.37 3.48 -7.24
CA HIS A 100 4.49 4.92 -7.52
C HIS A 100 4.83 5.77 -6.30
N GLY A 101 4.72 5.22 -5.09
CA GLY A 101 4.90 5.94 -3.84
C GLY A 101 3.63 6.64 -3.33
N PHE A 102 3.66 7.01 -2.06
CA PHE A 102 2.55 7.67 -1.35
C PHE A 102 2.20 9.05 -1.91
N ILE A 103 3.19 9.83 -2.34
CA ILE A 103 2.98 11.20 -2.83
C ILE A 103 2.01 11.23 -4.01
N LYS A 104 2.12 10.27 -4.93
CA LYS A 104 1.23 10.18 -6.10
C LYS A 104 -0.19 9.78 -5.69
N TYR A 105 -0.33 8.92 -4.69
CA TYR A 105 -1.62 8.47 -4.17
C TYR A 105 -2.40 9.61 -3.50
N GLU A 106 -1.72 10.46 -2.72
CA GLU A 106 -2.35 11.58 -2.01
C GLU A 106 -2.68 12.77 -2.92
N TYR A 107 -2.17 12.77 -4.16
CA TYR A 107 -2.43 13.86 -5.09
C TYR A 107 -3.93 13.97 -5.39
N PRO A 108 -4.53 15.18 -5.29
CA PRO A 108 -5.95 15.37 -5.51
C PRO A 108 -6.42 14.81 -6.84
N GLY A 109 -7.45 13.96 -6.81
CA GLY A 109 -8.03 13.35 -7.99
C GLY A 109 -7.37 12.03 -8.42
N THR A 110 -6.22 11.61 -7.87
CA THR A 110 -5.62 10.30 -8.19
C THR A 110 -6.56 9.15 -7.86
N THR A 111 -7.24 9.21 -6.71
CA THR A 111 -8.18 8.18 -6.24
C THR A 111 -9.56 8.25 -6.89
N SER A 112 -9.73 9.10 -7.91
CA SER A 112 -10.97 9.15 -8.69
C SER A 112 -11.15 7.88 -9.52
N PHE A 113 -12.42 7.49 -9.73
CA PHE A 113 -12.76 6.30 -10.51
C PHE A 113 -12.17 6.29 -11.93
N VAL A 114 -12.10 7.46 -12.57
CA VAL A 114 -11.53 7.60 -13.92
C VAL A 114 -10.02 7.33 -13.92
N ASN A 115 -9.31 7.87 -12.93
CA ASN A 115 -7.86 7.67 -12.81
C ASN A 115 -7.53 6.25 -12.39
N GLU A 116 -8.29 5.67 -11.44
CA GLU A 116 -8.16 4.27 -11.07
C GLU A 116 -8.27 3.36 -12.29
N LYS A 117 -9.32 3.54 -13.11
CA LYS A 117 -9.53 2.73 -14.31
C LYS A 117 -8.42 2.93 -15.34
N THR A 118 -7.95 4.16 -15.52
CA THR A 118 -6.84 4.47 -16.41
C THR A 118 -5.54 3.79 -15.98
N GLU A 119 -5.22 3.80 -14.68
CA GLU A 119 -4.04 3.12 -14.15
C GLU A 119 -4.18 1.60 -14.23
N LYS A 120 -5.38 1.04 -14.00
CA LYS A 120 -5.66 -0.39 -14.22
C LYS A 120 -5.43 -0.81 -15.67
N PHE A 121 -5.82 -0.01 -16.65
CA PHE A 121 -5.51 -0.29 -18.06
C PHE A 121 -4.02 -0.25 -18.36
N LYS A 122 -3.27 0.70 -17.80
CA LYS A 122 -1.79 0.72 -17.91
C LYS A 122 -1.17 -0.55 -17.33
N CYS A 123 -1.71 -1.04 -16.22
CA CYS A 123 -1.28 -2.30 -15.61
C CYS A 123 -1.52 -3.51 -16.53
N ILE A 124 -2.63 -3.54 -17.26
CA ILE A 124 -2.90 -4.59 -18.27
C ILE A 124 -1.83 -4.56 -19.36
N ASP A 125 -1.45 -3.38 -19.86
CA ASP A 125 -0.40 -3.27 -20.88
C ASP A 125 0.95 -3.74 -20.35
N LEU A 126 1.29 -3.41 -19.10
CA LEU A 126 2.49 -3.86 -18.41
C LEU A 126 2.52 -5.40 -18.27
N LEU A 127 1.41 -6.01 -17.86
CA LEU A 127 1.25 -7.47 -17.80
C LEU A 127 1.43 -8.12 -19.18
N ARG A 128 0.97 -7.46 -20.25
CA ARG A 128 1.08 -7.98 -21.62
C ARG A 128 2.50 -7.97 -22.15
N LEU A 129 3.30 -6.99 -21.76
CA LEU A 129 4.72 -6.91 -22.09
C LEU A 129 5.53 -7.98 -21.34
N ASN A 130 5.22 -8.20 -20.06
CA ASN A 130 6.00 -9.08 -19.17
C ASN A 130 5.45 -10.53 -19.07
N LYS A 131 4.71 -10.99 -20.08
CA LYS A 131 4.10 -12.34 -20.12
C LYS A 131 5.09 -13.49 -19.87
N GLN A 132 6.34 -13.35 -20.29
CA GLN A 132 7.34 -14.40 -20.11
C GLN A 132 7.70 -14.60 -18.62
N GLN A 133 7.86 -13.51 -17.87
CA GLN A 133 8.16 -13.54 -16.43
C GLN A 133 7.02 -14.19 -15.63
N LEU A 134 5.78 -13.89 -16.00
CA LEU A 134 4.59 -14.46 -15.35
C LEU A 134 4.50 -15.99 -15.56
N LYS A 135 4.89 -16.48 -16.74
CA LYS A 135 4.98 -17.92 -17.02
C LYS A 135 6.05 -18.61 -16.17
N ILE A 136 7.22 -17.99 -16.00
CA ILE A 136 8.31 -18.52 -15.18
C ILE A 136 7.85 -18.70 -13.73
N LYS A 137 7.10 -17.73 -13.19
CA LYS A 137 6.55 -17.80 -11.82
C LYS A 137 5.28 -18.64 -11.69
N LYS A 138 4.94 -19.44 -12.72
CA LYS A 138 3.80 -20.37 -12.74
C LYS A 138 2.44 -19.71 -12.49
N ILE A 139 2.28 -18.42 -12.77
CA ILE A 139 0.99 -17.74 -12.70
C ILE A 139 0.19 -18.12 -13.95
N LYS A 140 -0.82 -18.98 -13.78
CA LYS A 140 -1.68 -19.44 -14.89
C LYS A 140 -2.84 -18.48 -15.14
N ASN A 141 -3.45 -18.56 -16.32
CA ASN A 141 -4.70 -17.86 -16.68
C ASN A 141 -4.66 -16.32 -16.55
N ILE A 142 -3.52 -15.70 -16.89
CA ILE A 142 -3.36 -14.23 -16.80
C ILE A 142 -4.40 -13.50 -17.67
N LYS A 143 -4.68 -13.98 -18.88
CA LYS A 143 -5.64 -13.33 -19.79
C LYS A 143 -7.09 -13.43 -19.32
N GLU A 144 -7.48 -14.58 -18.78
CA GLU A 144 -8.89 -14.86 -18.44
C GLU A 144 -9.23 -14.34 -17.04
N ASP A 145 -8.33 -14.50 -16.07
CA ASP A 145 -8.60 -14.11 -14.69
C ASP A 145 -8.09 -12.70 -14.38
N VAL A 146 -6.82 -12.41 -14.73
CA VAL A 146 -6.14 -11.18 -14.28
C VAL A 146 -6.52 -9.96 -15.11
N GLU A 147 -6.51 -10.07 -16.45
CA GLU A 147 -6.93 -8.96 -17.31
C GLU A 147 -8.43 -8.64 -17.15
N ASP A 148 -9.27 -9.66 -16.97
CA ASP A 148 -10.71 -9.49 -16.71
C ASP A 148 -10.96 -8.79 -15.37
N GLU A 149 -10.24 -9.19 -14.31
CA GLU A 149 -10.33 -8.54 -13.00
C GLU A 149 -9.98 -7.06 -13.06
N LEU A 150 -8.93 -6.71 -13.80
CA LEU A 150 -8.49 -5.31 -13.93
C LEU A 150 -9.43 -4.47 -14.78
N ALA A 151 -10.06 -5.06 -15.80
CA ALA A 151 -10.91 -4.33 -16.74
C ALA A 151 -12.37 -4.20 -16.25
N ASN A 152 -12.91 -5.28 -15.68
CA ASN A 152 -14.35 -5.45 -15.46
C ASN A 152 -14.76 -5.50 -13.99
N LYS A 153 -13.89 -5.97 -13.08
CA LYS A 153 -14.23 -6.10 -11.65
C LYS A 153 -13.91 -4.83 -10.86
N GLN A 154 -14.64 -4.63 -9.76
CA GLN A 154 -14.45 -3.48 -8.87
C GLN A 154 -13.26 -3.62 -7.94
N SER A 155 -12.79 -4.85 -7.70
CA SER A 155 -11.64 -5.15 -6.86
C SER A 155 -10.76 -6.24 -7.47
N ILE A 156 -9.45 -6.15 -7.22
CA ILE A 156 -8.51 -7.17 -7.65
C ILE A 156 -8.35 -8.29 -6.61
N GLY A 157 -8.15 -9.51 -7.08
CA GLY A 157 -7.78 -10.63 -6.22
C GLY A 157 -6.28 -10.69 -5.91
N MET A 158 -5.92 -11.56 -4.95
CA MET A 158 -4.53 -11.86 -4.59
C MET A 158 -3.69 -12.26 -5.81
N LYS A 159 -4.25 -13.07 -6.71
CA LYS A 159 -3.57 -13.53 -7.93
C LYS A 159 -3.20 -12.37 -8.85
N THR A 160 -4.13 -11.44 -9.05
CA THR A 160 -3.94 -10.23 -9.84
C THR A 160 -2.88 -9.33 -9.22
N PHE A 161 -2.95 -9.09 -7.91
CA PHE A 161 -1.92 -8.33 -7.18
C PHE A 161 -0.52 -8.92 -7.35
N ILE A 162 -0.37 -10.23 -7.14
CA ILE A 162 0.92 -10.90 -7.29
C ILE A 162 1.41 -10.81 -8.73
N ALA A 163 0.54 -10.96 -9.72
CA ALA A 163 0.91 -10.81 -11.13
C ALA A 163 1.44 -9.40 -11.44
N LEU A 164 0.81 -8.36 -10.89
CA LEU A 164 1.28 -6.98 -11.03
C LEU A 164 2.66 -6.77 -10.40
N CYS A 165 2.87 -7.24 -9.18
CA CYS A 165 4.17 -7.17 -8.52
C CYS A 165 5.26 -7.92 -9.29
N VAL A 166 4.91 -9.07 -9.87
CA VAL A 166 5.83 -9.86 -10.68
C VAL A 166 6.21 -9.14 -11.96
N ALA A 167 5.24 -8.52 -12.62
CA ALA A 167 5.47 -7.78 -13.85
C ALA A 167 6.29 -6.51 -13.62
N SER A 168 6.24 -5.93 -12.41
CA SER A 168 7.06 -4.78 -11.99
C SER A 168 8.38 -5.15 -11.30
N ASN A 169 8.71 -6.45 -11.16
CA ASN A 169 9.90 -6.95 -10.44
C ASN A 169 10.02 -6.46 -8.98
N ILE A 170 8.89 -6.40 -8.26
CA ILE A 170 8.84 -5.91 -6.88
C ILE A 170 8.93 -7.07 -5.90
N ASN A 171 9.79 -6.94 -4.88
CA ASN A 171 9.84 -7.87 -3.76
C ASN A 171 8.59 -7.72 -2.88
N ILE A 172 7.83 -8.80 -2.72
CA ILE A 172 6.60 -8.78 -1.94
C ILE A 172 6.53 -9.93 -0.94
N MET A 173 5.88 -9.65 0.19
CA MET A 173 5.41 -10.63 1.15
C MET A 173 3.92 -10.37 1.41
N TYR A 174 3.08 -11.27 0.92
CA TYR A 174 1.64 -11.20 1.12
C TYR A 174 1.23 -12.13 2.26
N ILE A 175 0.60 -11.57 3.29
CA ILE A 175 0.18 -12.30 4.49
C ILE A 175 -1.34 -12.44 4.50
N HIS A 176 -1.85 -13.64 4.73
CA HIS A 176 -3.27 -13.92 4.88
C HIS A 176 -3.49 -14.87 6.06
N LYS A 177 -4.02 -14.34 7.17
CA LYS A 177 -4.14 -15.04 8.44
C LYS A 177 -2.78 -15.62 8.89
N TYR A 178 -2.66 -16.94 8.93
CA TYR A 178 -1.44 -17.68 9.32
C TYR A 178 -0.55 -18.03 8.12
N LYS A 179 -0.90 -17.57 6.92
CA LYS A 179 -0.19 -17.88 5.67
C LYS A 179 0.60 -16.68 5.19
N ARG A 180 1.76 -16.92 4.60
CA ARG A 180 2.56 -15.93 3.88
C ARG A 180 2.90 -16.45 2.49
N PHE A 181 2.86 -15.59 1.51
CA PHE A 181 3.33 -15.84 0.16
C PHE A 181 4.43 -14.82 -0.13
N GLU A 182 5.62 -15.29 -0.50
CA GLU A 182 6.80 -14.44 -0.65
C GLU A 182 7.37 -14.57 -2.07
N ILE A 183 7.67 -13.42 -2.67
CA ILE A 183 8.41 -13.34 -3.93
C ILE A 183 9.55 -12.35 -3.75
N ILE A 184 10.77 -12.84 -3.98
CA ILE A 184 11.98 -12.02 -4.01
C ILE A 184 12.54 -12.08 -5.43
N PHE A 185 12.89 -10.91 -5.97
CA PHE A 185 13.56 -10.71 -7.25
C PHE A 185 15.01 -10.28 -7.05
N ASP A 186 15.24 -9.37 -6.10
CA ASP A 186 16.54 -8.80 -5.81
C ASP A 186 16.70 -8.62 -4.30
N GLU A 187 17.64 -9.33 -3.68
CA GLU A 187 17.87 -9.27 -2.23
C GLU A 187 18.34 -7.89 -1.74
N THR A 188 18.79 -7.02 -2.65
CA THR A 188 19.19 -5.64 -2.32
C THR A 188 18.01 -4.69 -2.16
N GLN A 189 16.84 -5.04 -2.71
CA GLN A 189 15.63 -4.21 -2.68
C GLN A 189 14.76 -4.48 -1.44
N PRO A 190 14.06 -3.47 -0.91
CA PRO A 190 13.17 -3.64 0.23
C PRO A 190 12.03 -4.62 -0.10
N ILE A 191 11.63 -5.41 0.89
CA ILE A 191 10.46 -6.30 0.78
C ILE A 191 9.23 -5.53 1.22
N HIS A 192 8.22 -5.46 0.36
CA HIS A 192 6.94 -4.82 0.67
C HIS A 192 5.97 -5.83 1.27
N VAL A 193 5.40 -5.54 2.44
CA VAL A 193 4.50 -6.46 3.13
C VAL A 193 3.05 -5.97 3.01
N VAL A 194 2.15 -6.84 2.56
CA VAL A 194 0.71 -6.57 2.47
C VAL A 194 -0.04 -7.62 3.27
N HIS A 195 -0.92 -7.20 4.18
CA HIS A 195 -1.70 -8.10 5.02
C HIS A 195 -3.18 -8.09 4.60
N CYS A 196 -3.74 -9.29 4.50
CA CYS A 196 -5.15 -9.56 4.30
C CYS A 196 -5.80 -9.88 5.65
N ILE A 197 -6.67 -8.99 6.11
CA ILE A 197 -7.36 -9.08 7.40
C ILE A 197 -8.83 -9.43 7.15
N PRO A 198 -9.38 -10.45 7.81
CA PRO A 198 -10.83 -10.70 7.78
C PRO A 198 -11.57 -9.52 8.43
N ASN A 199 -12.55 -8.95 7.73
CA ASN A 199 -13.46 -8.00 8.35
C ASN A 199 -14.40 -8.76 9.29
N LYS A 200 -14.52 -8.32 10.54
CA LYS A 200 -15.38 -8.99 11.55
C LYS A 200 -16.87 -8.84 11.23
N ASP A 201 -17.24 -7.77 10.52
CA ASP A 201 -18.64 -7.39 10.32
C ASP A 201 -19.17 -7.73 8.92
N LEU A 202 -18.29 -8.00 7.95
CA LEU A 202 -18.65 -8.18 6.53
C LEU A 202 -17.93 -9.37 5.89
N SER A 203 -18.57 -10.01 4.92
CA SER A 203 -18.04 -11.17 4.16
C SER A 203 -16.85 -10.84 3.23
N TYR A 204 -16.19 -9.70 3.40
CA TYR A 204 -15.06 -9.27 2.58
C TYR A 204 -13.79 -9.07 3.42
N PHE A 205 -12.64 -9.17 2.77
CA PHE A 205 -11.34 -8.94 3.38
C PHE A 205 -10.94 -7.47 3.27
N ASN A 206 -10.30 -6.95 4.31
CA ASN A 206 -9.60 -5.68 4.27
C ASN A 206 -8.11 -5.91 4.02
N TYR A 207 -7.48 -4.99 3.29
CA TYR A 207 -6.05 -5.02 2.99
C TYR A 207 -5.33 -3.85 3.64
N LYS A 208 -4.20 -4.14 4.26
CA LYS A 208 -3.28 -3.13 4.80
C LYS A 208 -1.90 -3.30 4.20
N TYR A 209 -1.29 -2.19 3.84
CA TYR A 209 0.11 -2.11 3.45
C TYR A 209 0.94 -1.78 4.69
N GLU A 210 2.04 -2.49 4.88
CA GLU A 210 2.97 -2.23 5.95
C GLU A 210 4.13 -1.35 5.47
N MET A 211 4.30 -0.22 6.13
CA MET A 211 5.31 0.76 5.78
C MET A 211 6.64 0.41 6.44
N ASN A 212 7.68 0.28 5.62
CA ASN A 212 9.08 0.06 6.05
C ASN A 212 9.25 -1.08 7.08
N PRO A 213 8.88 -2.33 6.73
CA PRO A 213 9.14 -3.49 7.58
C PRO A 213 10.62 -3.60 7.95
N THR A 214 10.92 -3.79 9.23
CA THR A 214 12.29 -4.10 9.65
C THR A 214 12.68 -5.51 9.24
N LYS A 215 13.98 -5.76 9.08
CA LYS A 215 14.49 -7.11 8.75
C LYS A 215 14.07 -8.16 9.79
N GLU A 216 14.04 -7.76 11.06
CA GLU A 216 13.61 -8.60 12.18
C GLU A 216 12.15 -9.03 12.04
N GLN A 217 11.26 -8.10 11.66
CA GLN A 217 9.85 -8.38 11.47
C GLN A 217 9.59 -9.31 10.29
N ILE A 218 10.32 -9.11 9.18
CA ILE A 218 10.25 -10.01 8.02
C ILE A 218 10.66 -11.42 8.43
N GLU A 219 11.72 -11.54 9.22
CA GLU A 219 12.21 -12.85 9.68
C GLU A 219 11.26 -13.49 10.70
N GLU A 220 10.65 -12.70 11.57
CA GLU A 220 9.58 -13.15 12.45
C GLU A 220 8.40 -13.74 11.67
N TYR A 221 7.97 -13.07 10.59
CA TYR A 221 6.95 -13.59 9.69
C TYR A 221 7.38 -14.88 9.01
N ARG A 222 8.65 -14.99 8.60
CA ARG A 222 9.19 -16.20 7.97
C ARG A 222 9.16 -17.41 8.88
N ASN A 223 9.47 -17.20 10.15
CA ASN A 223 9.53 -18.25 11.16
C ASN A 223 8.12 -18.65 11.61
N THR A 224 7.27 -17.67 11.88
CA THR A 224 5.96 -17.88 12.50
C THR A 224 4.90 -18.34 11.51
N LEU A 225 4.91 -17.81 10.28
CA LEU A 225 3.82 -18.03 9.32
C LEU A 225 4.10 -19.21 8.38
N PHE A 226 3.02 -19.83 7.93
CA PHE A 226 3.01 -20.91 6.94
C PHE A 226 3.39 -20.37 5.55
N SER A 227 4.38 -20.97 4.88
CA SER A 227 4.79 -20.57 3.54
C SER A 227 3.88 -21.19 2.47
N TRP A 228 3.19 -20.33 1.73
CA TRP A 228 2.32 -20.66 0.62
C TRP A 228 3.16 -20.92 -0.63
N GLU A 229 3.08 -22.12 -1.20
CA GLU A 229 3.97 -22.53 -2.28
C GLU A 229 3.61 -21.97 -3.65
N ASN A 230 2.33 -21.89 -3.97
CA ASN A 230 1.85 -21.39 -5.25
C ASN A 230 0.57 -20.59 -5.06
N VAL A 231 0.46 -19.46 -5.76
CA VAL A 231 -0.74 -18.60 -5.79
C VAL A 231 -2.04 -19.39 -5.91
N ASP A 232 -2.07 -20.45 -6.72
CA ASP A 232 -3.28 -21.26 -6.93
C ASP A 232 -3.48 -22.36 -5.87
N LYS A 233 -2.43 -22.80 -5.18
CA LYS A 233 -2.48 -23.94 -4.25
C LYS A 233 -1.73 -23.66 -2.93
N PRO A 234 -2.46 -23.49 -1.81
CA PRO A 234 -1.86 -23.25 -0.49
C PRO A 234 -1.07 -24.41 0.06
N LEU A 235 -1.46 -25.65 -0.24
CA LEU A 235 -0.79 -26.86 0.23
C LEU A 235 -0.34 -27.73 -0.95
N LYS A 236 0.78 -28.44 -0.76
CA LYS A 236 1.10 -29.61 -1.60
C LYS A 236 0.09 -30.71 -1.34
N ALA A 237 0.03 -31.68 -2.25
CA ALA A 237 -0.69 -32.92 -2.00
C ALA A 237 -0.20 -33.58 -0.70
N MET A 238 -1.11 -34.23 0.04
CA MET A 238 -0.82 -34.95 1.29
C MET A 238 0.36 -35.93 1.17
N SER A 239 0.55 -36.53 -0.01
CA SER A 239 1.65 -37.45 -0.31
C SER A 239 3.03 -36.80 -0.24
N ALA A 240 3.13 -35.49 -0.47
CA ALA A 240 4.40 -34.76 -0.49
C ALA A 240 4.91 -34.36 0.89
N TYR A 241 4.06 -34.40 1.93
CA TYR A 241 4.46 -34.08 3.30
C TYR A 241 4.76 -35.34 4.11
N LYS A 242 5.73 -35.25 5.02
CA LYS A 242 5.94 -36.23 6.10
C LYS A 242 5.02 -35.94 7.29
N LEU A 243 4.82 -36.91 8.17
CA LEU A 243 3.97 -36.73 9.36
C LEU A 243 4.50 -35.60 10.26
N ASN A 244 5.81 -35.61 10.55
CA ASN A 244 6.44 -34.58 11.37
C ASN A 244 6.31 -33.18 10.75
N GLU A 245 6.47 -33.07 9.42
CA GLU A 245 6.28 -31.80 8.71
C GLU A 245 4.85 -31.28 8.86
N LEU A 246 3.83 -32.15 8.79
CA LEU A 246 2.44 -31.74 9.03
C LEU A 246 2.22 -31.31 10.48
N GLN A 247 2.85 -31.98 11.45
CA GLN A 247 2.77 -31.59 12.86
C GLN A 247 3.40 -30.21 13.08
N ASP A 248 4.60 -29.97 12.56
CA ASP A 248 5.29 -28.67 12.62
C ASP A 248 4.45 -27.57 11.96
N LEU A 249 3.80 -27.87 10.83
CA LEU A 249 2.92 -26.93 10.16
C LEU A 249 1.69 -26.62 11.01
N CYS A 250 1.07 -27.62 11.64
CA CYS A 250 -0.03 -27.42 12.57
C CYS A 250 0.39 -26.61 13.82
N GLU A 251 1.61 -26.78 14.33
CA GLU A 251 2.10 -25.97 15.46
C GLU A 251 2.08 -24.47 15.14
N LYS A 252 2.37 -24.07 13.89
CA LYS A 252 2.35 -22.66 13.45
C LYS A 252 0.97 -22.01 13.49
N PHE A 253 -0.10 -22.80 13.40
CA PHE A 253 -1.48 -22.32 13.53
C PHE A 253 -1.92 -22.19 15.01
N LYS A 254 -0.98 -22.34 15.97
CA LYS A 254 -1.23 -22.28 17.42
C LYS A 254 -2.23 -23.33 17.91
N PHE A 255 -2.21 -24.53 17.33
CA PHE A 255 -3.05 -25.64 17.80
C PHE A 255 -2.44 -26.33 19.03
N ASP A 256 -3.30 -26.86 19.91
CA ASP A 256 -2.89 -27.59 21.10
C ASP A 256 -2.09 -28.85 20.75
N LYS A 257 -0.89 -28.98 21.33
CA LYS A 257 0.06 -30.09 21.06
C LYS A 257 -0.53 -31.46 21.39
N ASP A 258 -1.38 -31.55 22.40
CA ASP A 258 -2.00 -32.81 22.81
C ASP A 258 -3.01 -33.33 21.77
N THR A 259 -3.69 -32.41 21.08
CA THR A 259 -4.64 -32.71 20.00
C THR A 259 -3.92 -33.12 18.71
N LEU A 260 -2.68 -32.66 18.51
CA LEU A 260 -1.88 -32.96 17.30
C LEU A 260 -1.20 -34.34 17.36
N LYS A 261 -0.77 -34.79 18.55
CA LYS A 261 -0.09 -36.09 18.72
C LYS A 261 -0.99 -37.30 18.51
N GLN A 262 -2.30 -37.13 18.69
CA GLN A 262 -3.29 -38.21 18.55
C GLN A 262 -3.84 -38.35 17.13
N LYS A 263 -3.57 -37.39 16.24
CA LYS A 263 -4.13 -37.36 14.88
C LYS A 263 -3.26 -38.08 13.87
N THR A 264 -3.91 -38.79 12.98
CA THR A 264 -3.28 -39.43 11.81
C THR A 264 -2.83 -38.39 10.79
N LYS A 265 -1.93 -38.81 9.88
CA LYS A 265 -1.47 -37.98 8.76
C LYS A 265 -2.63 -37.38 7.96
N LYS A 266 -3.68 -38.17 7.75
CA LYS A 266 -4.87 -37.77 7.00
C LYS A 266 -5.66 -36.68 7.74
N GLU A 267 -5.92 -36.89 9.02
CA GLU A 267 -6.65 -35.93 9.86
C GLU A 267 -5.89 -34.61 10.00
N LEU A 268 -4.56 -34.65 10.20
CA LEU A 268 -3.75 -33.42 10.26
C LEU A 268 -3.85 -32.61 8.97
N TYR A 269 -3.78 -33.27 7.82
CA TYR A 269 -3.87 -32.62 6.52
C TYR A 269 -5.28 -32.08 6.24
N GLU A 270 -6.33 -32.82 6.57
CA GLU A 270 -7.72 -32.33 6.49
C GLU A 270 -7.95 -31.13 7.41
N TYR A 271 -7.40 -31.16 8.62
CA TYR A 271 -7.45 -30.04 9.57
C TYR A 271 -6.74 -28.80 9.03
N LEU A 272 -5.58 -28.95 8.39
CA LEU A 272 -4.90 -27.83 7.73
C LEU A 272 -5.77 -27.25 6.62
N ILE A 273 -6.38 -28.09 5.77
CA ILE A 273 -7.29 -27.63 4.71
C ILE A 273 -8.46 -26.82 5.28
N MET A 274 -9.04 -27.25 6.40
CA MET A 274 -10.17 -26.54 7.01
C MET A 274 -9.81 -25.17 7.61
N ASN A 275 -8.55 -24.99 8.02
CA ASN A 275 -8.10 -23.78 8.73
C ASN A 275 -7.27 -22.81 7.85
N ILE A 276 -7.06 -23.16 6.58
CA ILE A 276 -6.44 -22.32 5.54
C ILE A 276 -7.52 -21.43 4.93
#